data_AF-A0A382ZEB7-F1
#
_entry.id   AF-A0A382ZEB7-F1
#
_cell.length_a   1.000
_cell.length_b   1.000
_cell.length_c   1.000
_cell.angle_alpha   90.00
_cell.angle_beta   90.00
_cell.angle_gamma   90.00
#
_symmetry.space_group_name_H-M   'P 1'
#
loop_
_entity.id
_entity.type
_entity.pdbx_description
1 polymer ?
#
loop_
_entity_poly.entity_id
_entity_poly.type
_entity_poly.pdbx_seq_one_letter_code
_entity_poly.pdbx_strand_id
1 'polypeptide(L)'
;YWEETGDPRVGWFADAEFPWANAALLGFGQTPWRNQTKYDDPEDPIRLASGAEMRLIQAEASLVGGDWEDAMTVINNLRATYTTQVTTHQAGGEPLGEWTATSDVEAWTRLKRERAIELFLEARTLGDQRRWAENAGVLGGATVPGDLELPDFEAVSEIFSDNPRGTLINGQARLCFDVPNSEREGNPNVPTIIGS
;
A
#
# COMPACT_ATOMS: atom_id res chain seq x y z
N TYR A 1 -9.63 -10.00 3.66
CA TYR A 1 -8.74 -9.47 4.73
C TYR A 1 -9.51 -8.92 5.93
N TRP A 2 -10.11 -7.72 5.92
CA TRP A 2 -10.77 -7.18 7.14
C TRP A 2 -11.85 -8.12 7.68
N GLU A 3 -12.76 -8.59 6.83
CA GLU A 3 -13.82 -9.53 7.24
C GLU A 3 -13.27 -10.81 7.88
N GLU A 4 -12.07 -11.26 7.52
CA GLU A 4 -11.46 -12.50 8.01
C GLU A 4 -10.60 -12.29 9.26
N THR A 5 -10.02 -11.10 9.42
CA THR A 5 -9.03 -10.81 10.46
C THR A 5 -9.54 -9.87 11.56
N GLY A 6 -10.61 -9.13 11.28
CA GLY A 6 -11.12 -8.07 12.15
C GLY A 6 -10.13 -6.91 12.32
N ASP A 7 -9.13 -6.73 11.44
CA ASP A 7 -8.11 -5.69 11.59
C ASP A 7 -8.71 -4.27 11.47
N PRO A 8 -8.79 -3.50 12.58
CA PRO A 8 -9.55 -2.24 12.62
C PRO A 8 -9.02 -1.17 11.65
N ARG A 9 -7.75 -1.27 11.22
CA ARG A 9 -7.07 -0.22 10.44
C ARG A 9 -7.56 -0.13 9.00
N VAL A 10 -8.21 -1.18 8.52
CA VAL A 10 -8.72 -1.31 7.13
C VAL A 10 -10.20 -1.70 7.13
N GLY A 11 -10.91 -1.31 8.18
CA GLY A 11 -12.34 -1.53 8.32
C GLY A 11 -13.15 -0.87 7.21
N TRP A 12 -14.26 -1.52 6.86
CA TRP A 12 -15.22 -0.99 5.89
C TRP A 12 -16.64 -1.46 6.23
N PHE A 13 -17.66 -0.83 5.67
CA PHE A 13 -19.04 -1.32 5.73
C PHE A 13 -19.70 -1.31 4.35
N ALA A 14 -20.71 -2.15 4.20
CA ALA A 14 -21.58 -2.17 3.02
C ALA A 14 -22.88 -1.43 3.34
N ASP A 15 -23.28 -0.53 2.45
CA ASP A 15 -24.61 0.06 2.50
C ASP A 15 -25.58 -0.84 1.71
N ALA A 16 -26.66 -1.27 2.37
CA ALA A 16 -27.67 -2.12 1.73
C ALA A 16 -28.55 -1.34 0.74
N GLU A 17 -28.70 -0.02 0.91
CA GLU A 17 -29.41 0.85 -0.02
C GLU A 17 -28.56 1.14 -1.27
N PHE A 18 -27.24 1.26 -1.08
CA PHE A 18 -26.27 1.51 -2.15
C PHE A 18 -25.18 0.42 -2.24
N PRO A 19 -25.53 -0.83 -2.60
CA PRO A 19 -24.59 -1.95 -2.55
C PRO A 19 -23.56 -1.95 -3.69
N TRP A 20 -23.70 -1.09 -4.69
CA TRP A 20 -22.92 -1.12 -5.93
C TRP A 20 -22.46 0.28 -6.34
N ALA A 21 -21.27 0.34 -6.94
CA ALA A 21 -20.79 1.54 -7.59
C ALA A 21 -21.69 1.89 -8.79
N ASN A 22 -21.81 3.19 -9.10
CA ASN A 22 -22.60 3.68 -10.22
C ASN A 22 -22.00 3.36 -11.61
N ALA A 23 -20.73 2.96 -11.65
CA ALA A 23 -20.02 2.58 -12.86
C ALA A 23 -19.28 1.26 -12.66
N ALA A 24 -19.19 0.47 -13.73
CA ALA A 24 -18.34 -0.71 -13.82
C ALA A 24 -17.34 -0.49 -14.96
N LEU A 25 -16.07 -0.81 -14.71
CA LEU A 25 -15.02 -0.73 -15.73
C LEU A 25 -15.22 -1.84 -16.77
N LEU A 26 -14.83 -1.59 -18.03
CA LEU A 26 -14.86 -2.63 -19.06
C LEU A 26 -14.00 -3.83 -18.65
N GLY A 27 -14.57 -5.03 -18.74
CA GLY A 27 -13.94 -6.27 -18.26
C GLY A 27 -14.25 -6.60 -16.79
N PHE A 28 -14.82 -5.65 -16.04
CA PHE A 28 -15.30 -5.86 -14.68
C PHE A 28 -16.83 -5.95 -14.65
N GLY A 29 -17.35 -6.85 -13.81
CA GLY A 29 -18.76 -6.89 -13.46
C GLY A 29 -19.16 -5.70 -12.58
N GLN A 30 -20.40 -5.74 -12.10
CA GLN A 30 -20.89 -4.75 -11.14
C GLN A 30 -19.99 -4.73 -9.90
N THR A 31 -19.42 -3.56 -9.58
CA THR A 31 -18.41 -3.43 -8.53
C THR A 31 -19.10 -3.16 -7.19
N PRO A 32 -18.91 -4.01 -6.16
CA PRO A 32 -19.46 -3.76 -4.84
C PRO A 32 -18.95 -2.43 -4.26
N TRP A 33 -19.85 -1.64 -3.68
CA TRP A 33 -19.47 -0.42 -2.99
C TRP A 33 -19.19 -0.71 -1.52
N ARG A 34 -17.93 -0.50 -1.10
CA ARG A 34 -17.48 -0.69 0.29
C ARG A 34 -16.95 0.64 0.84
N ASN A 35 -17.59 1.15 1.89
CA ASN A 35 -17.22 2.41 2.53
C ASN A 35 -16.16 2.16 3.60
N GLN A 36 -14.99 2.78 3.48
CA GLN A 36 -13.94 2.72 4.51
C GLN A 36 -14.38 3.41 5.81
N THR A 37 -13.88 2.97 6.97
CA THR A 37 -14.23 3.51 8.30
C THR A 37 -13.05 4.18 9.03
N LYS A 38 -11.97 4.52 8.32
CA LYS A 38 -10.76 5.11 8.91
C LYS A 38 -10.85 6.62 9.05
N TYR A 39 -11.46 7.27 8.06
CA TYR A 39 -11.76 8.71 8.04
C TYR A 39 -13.24 8.87 7.71
N ASP A 40 -14.11 8.68 8.70
CA ASP A 40 -15.57 8.72 8.52
C ASP A 40 -16.16 10.11 8.80
N ASP A 41 -15.37 11.04 9.34
CA ASP A 41 -15.72 12.44 9.51
C ASP A 41 -14.78 13.37 8.70
N PRO A 42 -15.30 14.39 7.98
CA PRO A 42 -14.47 15.41 7.35
C PRO A 42 -13.53 16.18 8.30
N GLU A 43 -13.81 16.19 9.59
CA GLU A 43 -12.98 16.80 10.64
C GLU A 43 -11.90 15.84 11.18
N ASP A 44 -11.86 14.59 10.71
CA ASP A 44 -10.88 13.62 11.18
C ASP A 44 -9.44 14.09 10.95
N PRO A 45 -8.57 13.94 11.96
CA PRO A 45 -7.19 14.41 11.85
C PRO A 45 -6.40 13.55 10.87
N ILE A 46 -5.77 14.20 9.90
CA ILE A 46 -4.85 13.54 8.98
C ILE A 46 -3.50 13.35 9.65
N ARG A 47 -3.13 12.08 9.87
CA ARG A 47 -1.88 11.70 10.53
C ARG A 47 -0.70 11.93 9.59
N LEU A 48 0.17 12.88 9.92
CA LEU A 48 1.40 13.13 9.15
C LEU A 48 2.54 12.18 9.53
N ALA A 49 2.60 11.75 10.79
CA ALA A 49 3.60 10.80 11.28
C ALA A 49 3.04 10.07 12.50
N SER A 50 3.56 8.88 12.77
CA SER A 50 3.13 8.08 13.91
C SER A 50 4.22 7.20 14.47
N GLY A 51 4.09 6.84 15.76
CA GLY A 51 4.97 5.84 16.36
C GLY A 51 4.87 4.48 15.68
N ALA A 52 3.69 4.11 15.18
CA ALA A 52 3.47 2.85 14.45
C ALA A 52 4.26 2.82 13.13
N GLU A 53 4.24 3.92 12.36
CA GLU A 53 5.06 4.08 11.16
C GLU A 53 6.55 3.95 11.50
N MET A 54 7.00 4.60 12.59
CA MET A 54 8.40 4.50 13.03
C MET A 54 8.81 3.07 13.41
N ARG A 55 7.91 2.28 14.02
CA ARG A 55 8.16 0.85 14.29
C ARG A 55 8.33 0.06 12.99
N LEU A 56 7.52 0.33 11.98
CA LEU A 56 7.68 -0.35 10.68
C LEU A 56 8.94 0.09 9.93
N ILE A 57 9.39 1.34 10.11
CA ILE A 57 10.70 1.79 9.60
C ILE A 57 11.85 1.08 10.34
N GLN A 58 11.71 0.85 11.65
CA GLN A 58 12.68 0.06 12.42
C GLN A 58 12.74 -1.39 11.89
N ALA A 59 11.59 -2.03 11.68
CA ALA A 59 11.54 -3.38 11.10
C ALA A 59 12.18 -3.42 9.70
N GLU A 60 11.95 -2.39 8.89
CA GLU A 60 12.61 -2.26 7.59
C GLU A 60 14.13 -2.14 7.69
N ALA A 61 14.63 -1.36 8.65
CA ALA A 61 16.05 -1.24 8.90
C ALA A 61 16.68 -2.59 9.31
N SER A 62 15.99 -3.38 10.15
CA SER A 62 16.41 -4.73 10.52
C SER A 62 16.49 -5.66 9.29
N LEU A 63 15.50 -5.61 8.39
CA LEU A 63 15.53 -6.37 7.13
C LEU A 63 16.68 -5.96 6.20
N VAL A 64 16.96 -4.66 6.08
CA VAL A 64 18.11 -4.17 5.32
C VAL A 64 19.43 -4.65 5.95
N GLY A 65 19.47 -4.77 7.27
CA GLY A 65 20.60 -5.34 8.01
C GLY A 65 20.71 -6.87 7.96
N GLY A 66 19.73 -7.56 7.37
CA GLY A 66 19.69 -9.03 7.28
C GLY A 66 19.13 -9.74 8.52
N ASP A 67 18.56 -9.02 9.49
CA ASP A 67 17.94 -9.56 10.70
C ASP A 67 16.41 -9.61 10.53
N TRP A 68 15.93 -10.65 9.82
CA TRP A 68 14.52 -10.76 9.49
C TRP A 68 13.68 -11.26 10.67
N GLU A 69 14.28 -11.99 11.60
CA GLU A 69 13.63 -12.40 12.84
C GLU A 69 13.32 -11.20 13.76
N ASP A 70 14.25 -10.25 13.91
CA ASP A 70 13.99 -9.00 14.63
C ASP A 70 12.90 -8.16 13.93
N ALA A 71 12.95 -8.07 12.61
CA ALA A 71 11.91 -7.37 11.84
C ALA A 71 10.52 -7.95 12.09
N MET A 72 10.38 -9.28 12.06
CA MET A 72 9.12 -9.97 12.36
C MET A 72 8.67 -9.74 13.80
N THR A 73 9.61 -9.70 14.75
CA THR A 73 9.31 -9.36 16.15
C THR A 73 8.73 -7.95 16.28
N VAL A 74 9.34 -6.96 15.60
CA VAL A 74 8.85 -5.57 15.62
C VAL A 74 7.46 -5.46 14.97
N ILE A 75 7.25 -6.12 13.83
CA ILE A 75 5.96 -6.15 13.12
C ILE A 75 4.87 -6.77 14.00
N ASN A 76 5.11 -7.95 14.59
CA ASN A 76 4.12 -8.65 15.38
C ASN A 76 3.82 -7.96 16.71
N ASN A 77 4.83 -7.33 17.33
CA ASN A 77 4.61 -6.48 18.49
C ASN A 77 3.69 -5.29 18.18
N LEU A 78 3.84 -4.66 17.01
CA LEU A 78 2.92 -3.60 16.57
C LEU A 78 1.51 -4.15 16.34
N ARG A 79 1.38 -5.28 15.63
CA ARG A 79 0.08 -5.91 15.35
C ARG A 79 -0.69 -6.23 16.63
N ALA A 80 -0.01 -6.78 17.63
CA ALA A 80 -0.60 -7.13 18.92
C ALA A 80 -1.14 -5.91 19.71
N THR A 81 -0.81 -4.67 19.32
CA THR A 81 -1.40 -3.47 19.94
C THR A 81 -2.82 -3.17 19.47
N TYR A 82 -3.26 -3.79 18.37
CA TYR A 82 -4.60 -3.61 17.82
C TYR A 82 -5.54 -4.70 18.33
N THR A 83 -6.76 -4.30 18.68
CA THR A 83 -7.84 -5.21 19.04
C THR A 83 -8.72 -5.49 17.83
N THR A 84 -9.07 -6.75 17.61
CA THR A 84 -9.94 -7.17 16.52
C THR A 84 -11.34 -6.55 16.67
N GLN A 85 -11.91 -6.14 15.55
CA GLN A 85 -13.31 -5.77 15.42
C GLN A 85 -14.17 -7.01 15.14
N VAL A 86 -15.43 -6.94 15.54
CA VAL A 86 -16.43 -7.95 15.16
C VAL A 86 -16.72 -7.82 13.67
N THR A 87 -16.64 -8.93 12.95
CA THR A 87 -17.02 -9.04 11.55
C THR A 87 -17.90 -10.29 11.35
N THR A 88 -18.24 -10.61 10.10
CA THR A 88 -18.94 -11.86 9.77
C THR A 88 -18.10 -13.11 10.07
N HIS A 89 -16.76 -13.04 10.01
CA HIS A 89 -15.89 -14.20 10.20
C HIS A 89 -14.94 -14.10 11.39
N GLN A 90 -14.89 -12.96 12.08
CA GLN A 90 -13.99 -12.74 13.21
C GLN A 90 -14.73 -12.21 14.44
N ALA A 91 -14.45 -12.82 15.59
CA ALA A 91 -14.87 -12.29 16.87
C ALA A 91 -14.01 -11.07 17.26
N GLY A 92 -14.65 -10.04 17.80
CA GLY A 92 -13.96 -8.85 18.30
C GLY A 92 -13.42 -9.04 19.71
N GLY A 93 -12.44 -8.22 20.09
CA GLY A 93 -11.94 -8.12 21.47
C GLY A 93 -10.60 -8.81 21.74
N GLU A 94 -10.04 -9.55 20.78
CA GLU A 94 -8.75 -10.20 20.92
C GLU A 94 -7.62 -9.36 20.29
N PRO A 95 -6.35 -9.50 20.71
CA PRO A 95 -5.22 -8.95 19.98
C PRO A 95 -5.18 -9.48 18.53
N LEU A 96 -4.78 -8.63 17.58
CA LEU A 96 -4.65 -9.04 16.19
C LEU A 96 -3.58 -10.12 16.03
N GLY A 97 -3.90 -11.16 15.25
CA GLY A 97 -3.01 -12.30 15.03
C GLY A 97 -1.68 -11.92 14.38
N GLU A 98 -0.63 -12.66 14.73
CA GLU A 98 0.73 -12.47 14.22
C GLU A 98 0.87 -12.84 12.74
N TRP A 99 1.80 -12.18 12.06
CA TRP A 99 2.29 -12.66 10.78
C TRP A 99 3.35 -13.75 10.97
N THR A 100 3.37 -14.68 10.03
CA THR A 100 4.41 -15.70 9.92
C THR A 100 5.27 -15.48 8.68
N ALA A 101 6.56 -15.78 8.84
CA ALA A 101 7.57 -15.82 7.78
C ALA A 101 8.62 -16.87 8.17
N THR A 102 9.17 -17.55 7.18
CA THR A 102 10.21 -18.58 7.31
C THR A 102 11.50 -18.22 6.55
N SER A 103 11.51 -17.04 5.92
CA SER A 103 12.65 -16.48 5.21
C SER A 103 12.62 -14.95 5.24
N ASP A 104 13.75 -14.34 4.91
CA ASP A 104 13.89 -12.90 4.70
C ASP A 104 12.95 -12.38 3.60
N VAL A 105 12.80 -13.12 2.50
CA VAL A 105 11.90 -12.76 1.39
C VAL A 105 10.44 -12.70 1.87
N GLU A 106 9.99 -13.70 2.64
CA GLU A 106 8.66 -13.70 3.23
C GLU A 106 8.49 -12.56 4.25
N ALA A 107 9.51 -12.28 5.07
CA ALA A 107 9.47 -11.18 6.03
C ALA A 107 9.36 -9.81 5.34
N TRP A 108 10.05 -9.61 4.21
CA TRP A 108 9.85 -8.42 3.37
C TRP A 108 8.43 -8.31 2.82
N THR A 109 7.83 -9.41 2.37
CA THR A 109 6.41 -9.44 1.98
C THR A 109 5.51 -9.01 3.15
N ARG A 110 5.75 -9.54 4.36
CA ARG A 110 4.99 -9.15 5.56
C ARG A 110 5.16 -7.69 5.93
N LEU A 111 6.38 -7.13 5.83
CA LEU A 111 6.59 -5.70 6.03
C LEU A 111 5.80 -4.86 5.03
N LYS A 112 5.90 -5.19 3.73
CA LYS A 112 5.21 -4.46 2.65
C LYS A 112 3.70 -4.47 2.87
N ARG A 113 3.15 -5.64 3.20
CA ARG A 113 1.74 -5.82 3.55
C ARG A 113 1.35 -5.01 4.78
N GLU A 114 2.12 -5.09 5.86
CA GLU A 114 1.82 -4.41 7.11
C GLU A 114 1.86 -2.89 6.98
N ARG A 115 2.83 -2.35 6.23
CA ARG A 115 2.88 -0.90 5.91
C ARG A 115 1.66 -0.46 5.12
N ALA A 116 1.20 -1.26 4.15
CA ALA A 116 0.00 -0.93 3.37
C ALA A 116 -1.28 -0.92 4.22
N ILE A 117 -1.36 -1.78 5.24
CA ILE A 117 -2.48 -1.84 6.20
C ILE A 117 -2.40 -0.68 7.19
N GLU A 118 -1.26 -0.53 7.86
CA GLU A 118 -1.05 0.50 8.89
C GLU A 118 -1.25 1.92 8.35
N LEU A 119 -0.77 2.15 7.13
CA LEU A 119 -0.76 3.46 6.47
C LEU A 119 -1.84 3.56 5.39
N PHE A 120 -2.87 2.70 5.45
CA PHE A 120 -4.01 2.75 4.55
C PHE A 120 -4.64 4.15 4.57
N LEU A 121 -4.90 4.73 3.40
CA LEU A 121 -5.40 6.11 3.21
C LEU A 121 -4.49 7.24 3.74
N GLU A 122 -3.23 6.96 4.09
CA GLU A 122 -2.27 7.98 4.59
C GLU A 122 -1.20 8.38 3.56
N ALA A 123 -1.43 8.07 2.28
CA ALA A 123 -0.56 8.46 1.16
C ALA A 123 0.91 8.00 1.27
N ARG A 124 1.18 6.85 1.92
CA ARG A 124 2.53 6.30 2.08
C ARG A 124 2.90 5.23 1.05
N THR A 125 1.94 4.39 0.66
CA THR A 125 2.18 3.21 -0.19
C THR A 125 2.87 3.53 -1.52
N LEU A 126 2.49 4.61 -2.20
CA LEU A 126 3.11 4.99 -3.48
C LEU A 126 4.59 5.37 -3.31
N GLY A 127 4.90 6.13 -2.25
CA GLY A 127 6.28 6.52 -1.93
C GLY A 127 7.14 5.33 -1.54
N ASP A 128 6.58 4.39 -0.77
CA ASP A 128 7.26 3.14 -0.42
C ASP A 128 7.56 2.29 -1.66
N GLN A 129 6.56 2.07 -2.53
CA GLN A 129 6.77 1.32 -3.78
C GLN A 129 7.83 1.95 -4.68
N ARG A 130 7.83 3.29 -4.81
CA ARG A 130 8.87 4.01 -5.57
C ARG A 130 10.25 3.74 -4.95
N ARG A 131 10.39 3.95 -3.65
CA ARG A 131 11.66 3.79 -2.94
C ARG A 131 12.18 2.34 -3.03
N TRP A 132 11.31 1.35 -2.92
CA TRP A 132 11.69 -0.06 -3.08
C TRP A 132 12.07 -0.43 -4.51
N ALA A 133 11.48 0.22 -5.52
CA ALA A 133 11.90 0.06 -6.91
C ALA A 133 13.27 0.70 -7.17
N GLU A 134 13.56 1.86 -6.57
CA GLU A 134 14.84 2.57 -6.73
C GLU A 134 15.99 1.93 -5.93
N ASN A 135 15.73 1.45 -4.71
CA ASN A 135 16.76 0.96 -3.78
C ASN A 135 17.13 -0.52 -3.94
N ALA A 136 16.57 -1.20 -4.94
CA ALA A 136 16.86 -2.58 -5.28
C ALA A 136 18.36 -2.95 -5.28
N GLY A 137 19.17 -2.04 -5.84
CA GLY A 137 20.61 -2.24 -6.00
C GLY A 137 21.39 -2.30 -4.68
N VAL A 138 20.89 -1.69 -3.60
CA VAL A 138 21.54 -1.74 -2.27
C VAL A 138 21.47 -3.14 -1.66
N LEU A 139 20.46 -3.93 -2.05
CA LEU A 139 20.26 -5.31 -1.62
C LEU A 139 20.70 -6.34 -2.68
N GLY A 140 21.42 -5.89 -3.72
CA GLY A 140 21.95 -6.78 -4.77
C GLY A 140 20.90 -7.35 -5.73
N GLY A 141 19.67 -6.84 -5.73
CA GLY A 141 18.56 -7.28 -6.58
C GLY A 141 18.12 -6.25 -7.62
N ALA A 142 17.22 -6.66 -8.51
CA ALA A 142 16.50 -5.74 -9.43
C ALA A 142 15.31 -5.04 -8.76
N THR A 143 14.83 -5.58 -7.62
CA THR A 143 13.88 -4.96 -6.67
C THR A 143 14.29 -5.30 -5.22
N VAL A 144 13.82 -4.52 -4.24
CA VAL A 144 13.85 -4.96 -2.84
C VAL A 144 13.03 -6.26 -2.69
N PRO A 145 13.51 -7.31 -1.98
CA PRO A 145 12.87 -8.63 -1.91
C PRO A 145 11.41 -8.61 -1.45
N GLY A 146 10.70 -9.71 -1.68
CA GLY A 146 9.30 -9.91 -1.25
C GLY A 146 8.26 -9.30 -2.20
N ASP A 147 7.12 -9.98 -2.31
CA ASP A 147 5.95 -9.52 -3.07
C ASP A 147 5.24 -8.33 -2.39
N LEU A 148 4.59 -7.48 -3.17
CA LEU A 148 3.64 -6.46 -2.71
C LEU A 148 2.24 -7.05 -2.44
N GLU A 149 1.99 -8.32 -2.83
CA GLU A 149 0.68 -9.01 -2.75
C GLU A 149 -0.42 -8.22 -3.45
N LEU A 150 -0.09 -7.64 -4.60
CA LEU A 150 -1.07 -6.96 -5.45
C LEU A 150 -1.78 -7.99 -6.33
N PRO A 151 -3.08 -7.79 -6.63
CA PRO A 151 -3.75 -8.56 -7.66
C PRO A 151 -3.01 -8.49 -9.00
N ASP A 152 -3.06 -9.57 -9.77
CA ASP A 152 -2.66 -9.57 -11.18
C ASP A 152 -3.71 -8.80 -11.99
N PHE A 153 -3.52 -7.49 -12.10
CA PHE A 153 -4.50 -6.59 -12.71
C PHE A 153 -4.60 -6.84 -14.22
N GLU A 154 -3.48 -7.12 -14.85
CA GLU A 154 -3.33 -7.38 -16.27
C GLU A 154 -4.05 -8.67 -16.69
N ALA A 155 -4.10 -9.69 -15.82
CA ALA A 155 -4.93 -10.86 -16.02
C ALA A 155 -6.45 -10.57 -15.96
N VAL A 156 -6.85 -9.47 -15.31
CA VAL A 156 -8.27 -9.10 -15.18
C VAL A 156 -8.75 -8.24 -16.34
N SER A 157 -7.93 -7.30 -16.83
CA SER A 157 -8.30 -6.44 -17.95
C SER A 157 -7.09 -5.86 -18.69
N GLU A 158 -7.16 -5.86 -20.02
CA GLU A 158 -6.14 -5.27 -20.91
C GLU A 158 -5.93 -3.78 -20.66
N ILE A 159 -6.90 -3.08 -20.05
CA ILE A 159 -6.78 -1.65 -19.73
C ILE A 159 -5.57 -1.33 -18.84
N PHE A 160 -5.16 -2.26 -17.98
CA PHE A 160 -3.99 -2.09 -17.13
C PHE A 160 -2.67 -2.30 -17.89
N SER A 161 -2.70 -3.04 -19.00
CA SER A 161 -1.57 -3.10 -19.94
C SER A 161 -1.45 -1.80 -20.75
N ASP A 162 -2.58 -1.24 -21.18
CA ASP A 162 -2.61 0.03 -21.93
C ASP A 162 -2.31 1.25 -21.05
N ASN A 163 -2.61 1.16 -19.75
CA ASN A 163 -2.42 2.24 -18.78
C ASN A 163 -1.56 1.72 -17.61
N PRO A 164 -0.24 1.52 -17.84
CA PRO A 164 0.64 0.97 -16.83
C PRO A 164 0.71 1.88 -15.60
N ARG A 165 0.92 1.29 -14.44
CA ARG A 165 1.01 2.03 -13.17
C ARG A 165 2.15 3.05 -13.19
N GLY A 166 1.81 4.32 -12.95
CA GLY A 166 2.76 5.43 -12.90
C GLY A 166 2.44 6.50 -13.94
N THR A 167 3.28 7.53 -13.99
CA THR A 167 3.22 8.57 -15.01
C THR A 167 4.12 8.17 -16.18
N LEU A 168 3.59 8.22 -17.40
CA LEU A 168 4.39 8.04 -18.61
C LEU A 168 5.22 9.30 -18.86
N ILE A 169 6.53 9.20 -18.69
CA ILE A 169 7.49 10.29 -18.93
C ILE A 169 8.49 9.77 -19.95
N ASN A 170 8.54 10.41 -21.14
CA ASN A 170 9.36 9.97 -22.28
C ASN A 170 9.15 8.48 -22.64
N GLY A 171 7.89 8.03 -22.65
CA GLY A 171 7.54 6.64 -22.99
C GLY A 171 7.89 5.60 -21.92
N GLN A 172 8.32 6.02 -20.72
CA GLN A 172 8.60 5.13 -19.59
C GLN A 172 7.60 5.39 -18.46
N ALA A 173 6.97 4.34 -17.94
CA ALA A 173 6.16 4.44 -16.74
C ALA A 173 7.08 4.67 -15.53
N ARG A 174 6.84 5.76 -14.79
CA ARG A 174 7.60 6.12 -13.59
C ARG A 174 6.66 6.39 -12.42
N LEU A 175 7.05 5.99 -11.21
CA LEU A 175 6.32 6.33 -9.98
C LEU A 175 6.71 7.73 -9.46
N CYS A 176 6.96 8.68 -10.36
CA CYS A 176 7.28 10.06 -10.03
C CYS A 176 6.35 11.00 -10.77
N PHE A 177 6.03 12.14 -10.15
CA PHE A 177 5.31 13.20 -10.84
C PHE A 177 6.21 13.84 -11.89
N ASP A 178 5.57 14.24 -12.98
CA ASP A 178 6.23 15.05 -13.97
C ASP A 178 6.32 16.52 -13.53
N VAL A 179 7.34 17.25 -14.00
CA VAL A 179 7.48 18.67 -13.69
C VAL A 179 6.39 19.46 -14.43
N PRO A 180 5.60 20.32 -13.75
CA PRO A 180 4.52 21.06 -14.38
C PRO A 180 4.97 21.88 -15.60
N ASN A 181 4.11 21.97 -16.62
CA ASN A 181 4.41 22.76 -17.83
C ASN A 181 4.73 24.22 -17.52
N SER A 182 4.05 24.82 -16.52
CA SER A 182 4.33 26.19 -16.08
C SER A 182 5.77 26.38 -15.62
N GLU A 183 6.37 25.39 -14.96
CA GLU A 183 7.77 25.44 -14.53
C GLU A 183 8.72 25.29 -15.72
N ARG A 184 8.38 24.47 -16.73
CA ARG A 184 9.19 24.32 -17.96
C ARG A 184 9.16 25.57 -18.83
N GLU A 185 7.99 26.19 -18.93
CA GLU A 185 7.79 27.43 -19.68
C GLU A 185 8.44 28.62 -18.98
N GLY A 186 8.42 28.64 -17.64
CA GLY A 186 8.96 29.72 -16.82
C GLY A 186 10.45 29.64 -16.51
N ASN A 187 11.06 28.44 -16.57
CA ASN A 187 12.46 28.23 -16.21
C ASN A 187 13.22 27.48 -17.32
N PRO A 188 14.12 28.16 -18.07
CA PRO A 188 14.85 27.54 -19.19
C PRO A 188 15.85 26.46 -18.76
N ASN A 189 16.09 26.27 -17.45
CA ASN A 189 16.94 25.20 -16.93
C ASN A 189 16.18 23.89 -16.71
N VAL A 190 14.85 23.87 -16.84
CA VAL A 190 14.05 22.65 -16.73
C VAL A 190 13.96 21.99 -18.11
N PRO A 191 14.34 20.70 -18.26
CA PRO A 191 14.30 20.02 -19.55
C PRO A 191 12.89 19.97 -20.15
N THR A 192 12.77 19.93 -21.47
CA THR A 192 11.50 19.61 -22.15
C THR A 192 11.30 18.08 -22.25
N ILE A 193 10.05 17.66 -22.41
CA ILE A 193 9.67 16.24 -22.60
C ILE A 193 9.27 16.06 -24.05
N ILE A 194 9.60 14.91 -24.65
CA ILE A 194 9.18 14.60 -26.02
C ILE A 194 7.90 13.76 -25.95
N GLY A 195 6.83 14.23 -26.60
CA GLY A 195 5.63 13.44 -26.90
C GLY A 195 4.49 13.51 -25.87
N SER A 196 4.09 14.71 -25.44
CA SER A 196 2.78 14.93 -24.79
C SER A 196 1.64 14.81 -25.79
#